data_AF-A0A7H8SA70-F1
#
_entry.id   AF-A0A7H8SA70-F1
#
_cell.length_a   1.000
_cell.length_b   1.000
_cell.length_c   1.000
_cell.angle_alpha   90.00
_cell.angle_beta   90.00
_cell.angle_gamma   90.00
#
_symmetry.space_group_name_H-M   'P 1'
#
loop_
_entity.id
_entity.type
_entity.pdbx_description
1 polymer ?
#
loop_
_entity_poly.entity_id
_entity_poly.type
_entity_poly.pdbx_seq_one_letter_code
_entity_poly.pdbx_strand_id
1 'polypeptide(L)' 'MLGVIGLILIFSSNNLGASLADGWLAKYDYADNLTYEFKVTANTNNFLVTGGILFGIGLATILLQNAKY' A
#
# COMPACT_ATOMS: atom_id res chain seq x y z
N MET A 1 -3.45 17.02 -1.31
CA MET A 1 -4.23 15.76 -1.16
C MET A 1 -3.37 14.49 -1.20
N LEU A 2 -2.16 14.51 -1.76
CA LEU A 2 -1.24 13.35 -1.78
C LEU A 2 -1.00 12.73 -0.39
N GLY A 3 -0.80 13.55 0.64
CA GLY A 3 -0.59 13.06 2.00
C GLY A 3 -1.76 12.21 2.52
N VAL A 4 -3.00 12.66 2.32
CA VAL A 4 -4.21 11.95 2.73
C VAL A 4 -4.36 10.63 1.98
N ILE A 5 -4.11 10.63 0.67
CA ILE A 5 -4.15 9.42 -0.16
C ILE A 5 -3.09 8.41 0.29
N GLY A 6 -1.85 8.87 0.54
CA GLY A 6 -0.78 8.04 1.08
C GLY A 6 -1.13 7.44 2.44
N LEU A 7 -1.77 8.23 3.32
CA LEU A 7 -2.23 7.77 4.63
C LEU A 7 -3.28 6.64 4.50
N ILE A 8 -4.29 6.82 3.65
CA ILE A 8 -5.33 5.80 3.40
C ILE A 8 -4.71 4.50 2.90
N LEU A 9 -3.74 4.59 1.98
CA LEU A 9 -3.02 3.42 1.45
C LEU A 9 -2.21 2.69 2.51
N ILE A 10 -1.54 3.41 3.41
CA ILE A 10 -0.82 2.81 4.55
C ILE A 10 -1.78 2.06 5.47
N PHE A 11 -2.86 2.72 5.92
CA PHE A 11 -3.82 2.12 6.86
C PHE A 11 -4.62 0.96 6.26
N SER A 12 -4.88 1.00 4.96
CA SER A 12 -5.65 -0.03 4.26
C SER A 12 -4.75 -1.07 3.57
N SER A 13 -3.43 -0.99 3.72
CA SER A 13 -2.46 -1.81 2.99
C SER A 13 -2.68 -3.31 3.16
N ASN A 14 -2.99 -3.77 4.37
CA ASN A 14 -3.28 -5.18 4.66
C ASN A 14 -4.53 -5.67 3.89
N ASN A 15 -5.62 -4.90 3.94
CA ASN A 15 -6.87 -5.27 3.27
C ASN A 15 -6.72 -5.24 1.74
N LEU A 16 -6.01 -4.26 1.21
CA LEU A 16 -5.70 -4.15 -0.21
C LEU A 16 -4.76 -5.28 -0.69
N GLY A 17 -3.75 -5.61 0.12
CA GLY A 17 -2.82 -6.69 -0.15
C GLY A 17 -3.48 -8.06 -0.16
N ALA A 18 -4.35 -8.33 0.81
CA ALA A 18 -5.18 -9.53 0.88
C ALA A 18 -6.13 -9.61 -0.32
N SER A 19 -6.88 -8.53 -0.62
CA SER A 19 -7.80 -8.50 -1.77
C SER A 19 -7.09 -8.77 -3.11
N LEU A 20 -5.87 -8.26 -3.31
CA LEU A 20 -5.08 -8.56 -4.50
C LEU A 20 -4.60 -10.01 -4.54
N ALA A 21 -4.24 -10.58 -3.38
CA ALA A 21 -3.86 -11.99 -3.28
C ALA A 21 -5.05 -12.92 -3.52
N ASP A 22 -6.24 -12.57 -3.02
CA ASP A 22 -7.50 -13.27 -3.27
C ASP A 22 -7.88 -13.22 -4.75
N GLY A 23 -7.78 -12.05 -5.37
CA GLY A 23 -8.02 -11.88 -6.81
C GLY A 23 -6.99 -12.61 -7.68
N TRP A 24 -5.74 -12.75 -7.19
CA TRP A 24 -4.77 -13.63 -7.82
C TRP A 24 -5.17 -15.10 -7.65
N LEU A 25 -5.53 -15.52 -6.43
CA LEU A 25 -5.91 -16.90 -6.12
C LEU A 25 -7.15 -17.34 -6.90
N ALA A 26 -8.13 -16.47 -7.10
CA ALA A 26 -9.34 -16.77 -7.88
C ALA A 26 -9.06 -17.16 -9.35
N LYS A 27 -7.85 -16.90 -9.87
CA LYS A 27 -7.41 -17.33 -11.20
C LYS A 27 -6.77 -18.71 -11.22
N TYR A 28 -6.55 -19.32 -10.06
CA TYR A 28 -5.95 -20.62 -9.89
C TYR A 28 -6.92 -21.52 -9.13
N ASP A 29 -6.92 -22.81 -9.47
CA ASP A 29 -7.79 -23.80 -8.80
C ASP A 29 -7.30 -24.08 -7.36
N TYR A 30 -6.00 -23.88 -7.11
CA TYR A 30 -5.38 -24.10 -5.81
C TYR A 30 -4.08 -23.28 -5.68
N ALA A 31 -3.80 -22.81 -4.47
CA ALA A 31 -2.47 -22.38 -4.06
C ALA A 31 -2.17 -22.96 -2.68
N ASP A 32 -0.92 -23.35 -2.45
CA ASP A 32 -0.49 -23.73 -1.11
C ASP A 32 -0.42 -22.50 -0.20
N ASN A 33 -0.55 -22.74 1.12
CA ASN A 33 -0.63 -21.68 2.11
C ASN A 33 0.60 -20.75 2.07
N LEU A 34 1.79 -21.29 1.80
CA LEU A 34 3.03 -20.52 1.74
C LEU A 34 3.05 -19.55 0.56
N THR A 35 2.62 -19.98 -0.63
CA THR A 35 2.56 -19.10 -1.81
C THR A 35 1.50 -18.02 -1.64
N TYR A 36 0.35 -18.35 -1.05
CA TYR A 36 -0.69 -17.37 -0.78
C TYR A 36 -0.21 -16.31 0.23
N GLU A 37 0.37 -16.73 1.36
CA GLU A 37 0.89 -15.83 2.39
C GLU A 37 2.02 -14.93 1.85
N PHE A 38 2.92 -15.49 1.03
CA PHE A 38 3.95 -14.71 0.36
C PHE A 38 3.35 -13.61 -0.54
N LYS A 39 2.27 -13.92 -1.27
CA LYS A 39 1.59 -12.94 -2.12
C LYS A 39 0.85 -11.88 -1.34
N VAL A 40 0.13 -12.25 -0.28
CA VAL A 40 -0.52 -11.29 0.62
C VAL A 40 0.51 -10.31 1.17
N THR A 41 1.64 -10.84 1.65
CA THR A 41 2.72 -10.03 2.23
C THR A 41 3.39 -9.13 1.19
N ALA A 42 3.70 -9.67 0.00
CA ALA A 42 4.29 -8.91 -1.09
C ALA A 42 3.38 -7.75 -1.54
N ASN A 43 2.08 -8.03 -1.73
CA ASN A 43 1.12 -7.01 -2.12
C ASN A 43 0.92 -5.97 -1.03
N THR A 44 0.79 -6.39 0.23
CA THR A 44 0.69 -5.49 1.40
C THR A 44 1.88 -4.56 1.48
N ASN A 45 3.10 -5.10 1.35
CA ASN A 45 4.33 -4.31 1.41
C ASN A 45 4.40 -3.29 0.25
N ASN A 46 3.98 -3.67 -0.95
CA ASN A 46 3.91 -2.74 -2.09
C ASN A 46 2.96 -1.57 -1.81
N PHE A 47 1.79 -1.81 -1.24
CA PHE A 47 0.86 -0.75 -0.84
C PHE A 47 1.41 0.11 0.28
N LEU A 48 2.07 -0.49 1.27
CA LEU A 48 2.69 0.22 2.39
C LEU A 48 3.81 1.16 1.91
N VAL A 49 4.71 0.67 1.06
CA VAL A 49 5.80 1.46 0.47
C VAL A 49 5.25 2.59 -0.40
N THR A 50 4.28 2.28 -1.28
CA THR A 50 3.66 3.29 -2.15
C THR A 50 2.94 4.37 -1.35
N GLY A 51 2.17 3.97 -0.33
CA GLY A 51 1.50 4.88 0.59
C GLY A 51 2.50 5.75 1.36
N GLY A 52 3.61 5.17 1.82
CA GLY A 52 4.71 5.87 2.46
C GLY A 52 5.34 6.95 1.59
N ILE A 53 5.63 6.64 0.32
CA ILE A 53 6.17 7.60 -0.65
C ILE A 53 5.18 8.76 -0.87
N LEU A 54 3.91 8.45 -1.12
CA LEU A 54 2.87 9.46 -1.34
C LEU A 54 2.65 10.35 -0.11
N PHE A 55 2.68 9.74 1.07
CA PHE A 55 2.60 10.45 2.34
C PHE A 55 3.80 11.38 2.54
N GLY A 56 5.01 10.86 2.32
CA GLY A 56 6.26 11.61 2.44
C GLY A 56 6.31 12.81 1.49
N ILE A 57 5.93 12.65 0.23
CA ILE A 57 5.85 13.74 -0.75
C ILE A 57 4.79 14.77 -0.32
N GLY A 58 3.62 14.29 0.14
CA GLY A 58 2.55 15.15 0.62
C GLY A 58 2.99 16.00 1.81
N LEU A 59 3.70 15.41 2.77
CA LEU A 59 4.24 16.10 3.93
C LEU A 59 5.34 17.08 3.55
N ALA A 60 6.30 16.67 2.71
CA ALA A 60 7.40 17.51 2.24
C ALA A 60 6.88 18.77 1.53
N THR A 61 5.84 18.63 0.72
CA THR A 61 5.22 19.77 0.02
C THR A 61 4.66 20.80 1.00
N ILE A 62 3.97 20.34 2.06
CA ILE A 62 3.42 21.22 3.10
C ILE A 62 4.55 21.91 3.86
N LEU A 63 5.60 21.17 4.23
CA LEU A 63 6.73 21.73 4.97
C LEU A 63 7.48 22.78 4.13
N LEU A 64 7.77 22.50 2.87
CA LEU A 64 8.41 23.46 1.96
C LEU A 64 7.56 24.68 1.69
N GLN A 65 6.23 24.54 1.67
CA GLN A 65 5.32 25.67 1.52
C GLN A 65 5.33 26.56 2.77
N ASN A 66 5.33 25.97 3.98
CA ASN A 66 5.40 26.74 5.22
C ASN A 66 6.77 27.38 5.45
N ALA A 67 7.87 26.73 5.03
CA ALA A 67 9.23 27.24 5.19
C ALA A 67 9.59 28.42 4.25
N LYS A 68 8.76 28.70 3.25
CA LYS A 68 8.92 29.85 2.34
C LYS A 68 8.29 31.15 2.84
N TYR A 69 7.62 31.10 3.99
CA TYR A 69 7.08 32.25 4.72
C TYR A 69 7.75 32.34 6.10
#